data_AF-A0A2N1R0J6-F1
#
_entry.id   AF-A0A2N1R0J6-F1
#
_cell.length_a   1.000
_cell.length_b   1.000
_cell.length_c   1.000
_cell.angle_alpha   90.00
_cell.angle_beta   90.00
_cell.angle_gamma   90.00
#
_symmetry.space_group_name_H-M   'P 1'
#
loop_
_entity.id
_entity.type
_entity.pdbx_description
1 polymer ?
#
loop_
_entity_poly.entity_id
_entity_poly.type
_entity_poly.pdbx_seq_one_letter_code
_entity_poly.pdbx_strand_id
1 'polypeptide(L)'
;KGLQFPIVILPWIENKGSNRRAQALWEMLPEGLAVDIKPWDKPGAKANNLFFKLGSELEAEKDLAEIKRLLYVACTRAEDHLYFFGKRQKQADEKGLSFQYYIEKHLASQSDTPSSGRVDMISLQRRTKDDLRHWYGRQRKPSAGDFALAYAKAKPLVRDIRRRRLSVTDLNTLSKGNPGTQSHPAALSPTTPLPAEKFGELCHEAVEQALEHGPGWSYEPSETLARGLDPDGFARAVILASSMARGFLESEFWQALPETAAIKSEKSFLLAVGNFVVDGRMDLFAETDTDVFVIDFKSDAVRNPEGYRTQLELYRKAASAFAPGKSVSVGLFWLRTSELEWISPSMEEKDLIELAERASRGIGQEYA
;
A
#
# COMPACT_ATOMS: atom_id res chain seq x y z
N LYS A 1 5.70 11.11 6.56
CA LYS A 1 6.22 10.93 5.18
C LYS A 1 7.70 10.57 5.28
N GLY A 2 8.14 9.46 4.66
CA GLY A 2 9.55 9.06 4.66
C GLY A 2 10.37 9.94 3.72
N LEU A 3 11.63 10.22 4.09
CA LEU A 3 12.59 10.94 3.25
C LEU A 3 12.84 10.17 1.94
N GLN A 4 12.57 10.78 0.80
CA GLN A 4 12.95 10.29 -0.53
C GLN A 4 14.22 11.03 -1.00
N PHE A 5 14.99 10.41 -1.89
CA PHE A 5 16.26 10.94 -2.40
C PHE A 5 16.34 10.80 -3.92
N PRO A 6 16.93 11.78 -4.64
CA PRO A 6 17.12 11.69 -6.10
C PRO A 6 17.88 10.44 -6.54
N ILE A 7 18.91 10.05 -5.79
CA ILE A 7 19.75 8.90 -6.12
C ILE A 7 19.93 8.01 -4.88
N VAL A 8 19.61 6.72 -5.02
CA VAL A 8 19.87 5.69 -4.00
C VAL A 8 20.84 4.66 -4.55
N ILE A 9 21.86 4.34 -3.74
CA ILE A 9 22.88 3.34 -4.06
C ILE A 9 22.84 2.27 -2.97
N LEU A 10 22.58 1.02 -3.36
CA LEU A 10 22.51 -0.13 -2.48
C LEU A 10 23.71 -1.06 -2.71
N PRO A 11 24.76 -0.94 -1.88
CA PRO A 11 25.91 -1.83 -1.94
C PRO A 11 25.66 -3.17 -1.24
N TRP A 12 26.42 -4.19 -1.66
CA TRP A 12 26.44 -5.53 -1.07
C TRP A 12 25.08 -6.25 -1.06
N ILE A 13 24.35 -6.20 -2.18
CA ILE A 13 23.04 -6.90 -2.30
C ILE A 13 23.14 -8.42 -2.15
N GLU A 14 24.34 -8.99 -2.24
CA GLU A 14 24.60 -10.41 -2.05
C GLU A 14 24.62 -10.85 -0.58
N ASN A 15 24.63 -9.88 0.34
CA ASN A 15 24.76 -10.16 1.76
C ASN A 15 23.47 -10.81 2.29
N LYS A 16 23.60 -11.92 3.01
CA LYS A 16 22.49 -12.67 3.61
C LYS A 16 22.20 -12.24 5.05
N GLY A 17 22.88 -11.20 5.54
CA GLY A 17 22.84 -10.81 6.94
C GLY A 17 23.68 -11.71 7.84
N SER A 18 23.72 -11.38 9.12
CA SER A 18 24.42 -12.18 10.13
C SER A 18 23.45 -13.17 10.75
N ASN A 19 23.88 -14.44 10.85
CA ASN A 19 23.14 -15.52 11.51
C ASN A 19 23.21 -15.38 13.05
N ARG A 20 23.06 -14.14 13.57
CA ARG A 20 22.93 -13.93 15.01
C ARG A 20 21.62 -14.58 15.39
N ARG A 21 21.70 -15.68 16.15
CA ARG A 21 20.56 -16.31 16.81
C ARG A 21 19.79 -15.18 17.50
N ALA A 22 18.65 -14.80 16.93
CA ALA A 22 17.68 -14.01 17.66
C ALA A 22 17.32 -14.86 18.87
N GLN A 23 17.83 -14.47 20.03
CA GLN A 23 17.62 -15.17 21.29
C GLN A 23 16.23 -14.79 21.83
N ALA A 24 15.22 -14.87 20.97
CA ALA A 24 13.87 -14.38 21.20
C ALA A 24 12.87 -15.54 21.03
N LEU A 25 13.10 -16.64 21.74
CA LEU A 25 12.09 -17.69 21.86
C LEU A 25 11.25 -17.57 23.14
N TRP A 26 11.40 -16.45 23.85
CA TRP A 26 10.70 -16.18 25.11
C TRP A 26 9.37 -15.44 24.92
N GLU A 27 9.11 -14.87 23.74
CA GLU A 27 7.89 -14.08 23.48
C GLU A 27 6.63 -14.92 23.18
N MET A 28 6.80 -16.19 22.80
CA MET A 28 5.66 -17.07 22.43
C MET A 28 4.86 -17.58 23.63
N LEU A 29 5.34 -17.39 24.86
CA LEU A 29 4.65 -17.85 26.07
C LEU A 29 4.69 -16.72 27.12
N PRO A 30 3.58 -15.98 27.33
CA PRO A 30 3.48 -15.03 28.43
C PRO A 30 3.79 -15.68 29.78
N GLU A 31 3.38 -16.95 29.95
CA GLU A 31 3.76 -17.85 31.05
C GLU A 31 3.74 -19.30 30.53
N GLY A 32 4.88 -19.99 30.44
CA GLY A 32 4.90 -21.37 29.99
C GLY A 32 6.24 -22.09 30.15
N LEU A 33 6.18 -23.39 30.41
CA LEU A 33 7.34 -24.27 30.61
C LEU A 33 7.92 -24.70 29.26
N ALA A 34 9.20 -24.41 29.02
CA ALA A 34 9.93 -24.98 27.87
C ALA A 34 10.52 -26.34 28.25
N VAL A 35 10.25 -27.38 27.46
CA VAL A 35 10.80 -28.73 27.68
C VAL A 35 11.86 -29.03 26.62
N ASP A 36 13.09 -29.22 27.09
CA ASP A 36 14.21 -29.69 26.28
C ASP A 36 14.21 -31.22 26.25
N ILE A 37 13.96 -31.80 25.07
CA ILE A 37 13.89 -33.25 24.90
C ILE A 37 15.23 -33.76 24.41
N LYS A 38 15.81 -34.73 25.13
CA LYS A 38 17.02 -35.43 24.73
C LYS A 38 16.69 -36.86 24.30
N PRO A 39 17.13 -37.31 23.12
CA PRO A 39 16.99 -38.72 22.72
C PRO A 39 17.71 -39.63 23.72
N TRP A 40 17.01 -40.60 24.29
CA TRP A 40 17.59 -41.50 25.30
C TRP A 40 18.63 -42.46 24.69
N ASP A 41 18.49 -42.77 23.40
CA ASP A 41 19.31 -43.72 22.64
C ASP A 41 20.72 -43.23 22.30
N LYS A 42 20.98 -41.92 22.46
CA LYS A 42 22.21 -41.28 21.97
C LYS A 42 22.91 -40.50 23.09
N PRO A 43 23.79 -41.14 23.87
CA PRO A 43 24.63 -40.45 24.84
C PRO A 43 25.56 -39.46 24.09
N GLY A 44 25.27 -38.17 24.21
CA GLY A 44 25.99 -37.07 23.54
C GLY A 44 25.12 -36.20 22.62
N ALA A 45 23.86 -36.58 22.38
CA ALA A 45 22.93 -35.73 21.63
C ALA A 45 22.64 -34.43 22.39
N LYS A 46 22.70 -33.30 21.68
CA LYS A 46 22.26 -32.01 22.23
C LYS A 46 20.76 -32.06 22.46
N ALA A 47 20.30 -31.53 23.59
CA ALA A 47 18.88 -31.41 23.85
C ALA A 47 18.25 -30.55 22.75
N ASN A 48 17.09 -30.99 22.25
CA ASN A 48 16.38 -30.30 21.18
C ASN A 48 15.09 -29.74 21.76
N ASN A 49 14.93 -28.43 21.67
CA ASN A 49 13.75 -27.75 22.18
C ASN A 49 12.63 -27.84 21.12
N LEU A 50 11.50 -28.47 21.49
CA LEU A 50 10.41 -28.68 20.54
C LEU A 50 9.78 -27.35 20.08
N PHE A 51 9.70 -26.36 20.98
CA PHE A 51 9.23 -25.02 20.66
C PHE A 51 10.20 -24.28 19.73
N PHE A 52 11.51 -24.50 19.86
CA PHE A 52 12.48 -23.93 18.92
C PHE A 52 12.23 -24.45 17.50
N LYS A 53 11.92 -25.74 17.35
CA LYS A 53 11.62 -26.31 16.03
C LYS A 53 10.31 -25.77 15.44
N LEU A 54 9.27 -25.65 16.26
CA LEU A 54 7.97 -25.09 15.86
C LEU A 54 8.06 -23.59 15.54
N GLY A 55 8.83 -22.81 16.31
CA GLY A 55 9.01 -21.38 16.09
C GLY A 55 9.98 -21.03 14.97
N SER A 56 10.93 -21.92 14.65
CA SER A 56 11.94 -21.66 13.62
C SER A 56 11.36 -21.50 12.21
N GLU A 57 10.25 -22.15 11.89
CA GLU A 57 9.58 -22.01 10.59
C GLU A 57 8.89 -20.64 10.50
N LEU A 58 8.15 -20.26 11.54
CA LEU A 58 7.50 -18.95 11.64
C LEU A 58 8.52 -17.79 11.63
N GLU A 59 9.65 -17.94 12.31
CA GLU A 59 10.71 -16.93 12.32
C GLU A 59 11.36 -16.80 10.93
N ALA A 60 11.57 -17.91 10.24
CA ALA A 60 12.07 -17.88 8.87
C ALA A 60 11.10 -17.15 7.94
N GLU A 61 9.79 -17.33 8.10
CA GLU A 61 8.78 -16.57 7.35
C GLU A 61 8.82 -15.08 7.67
N LYS A 62 8.96 -14.71 8.96
CA LYS A 62 9.11 -13.31 9.40
C LYS A 62 10.37 -12.66 8.84
N ASP A 63 11.51 -13.35 8.89
CA ASP A 63 12.79 -12.89 8.34
C ASP A 63 12.69 -12.65 6.83
N LEU A 64 12.04 -13.57 6.10
CA LEU A 64 11.79 -13.41 4.67
C LEU A 64 10.86 -12.22 4.38
N ALA A 65 9.83 -12.02 5.19
CA ALA A 65 8.94 -10.87 5.08
C ALA A 65 9.69 -9.55 5.36
N GLU A 66 10.56 -9.53 6.36
CA GLU A 66 11.38 -8.37 6.70
C GLU A 66 12.39 -8.04 5.60
N ILE A 67 13.07 -9.03 5.02
CA ILE A 67 13.97 -8.81 3.88
C ILE A 67 13.22 -8.20 2.68
N LYS A 68 12.02 -8.72 2.36
CA LYS A 68 11.17 -8.15 1.30
C LYS A 68 10.76 -6.71 1.63
N ARG A 69 10.39 -6.44 2.89
CA ARG A 69 10.04 -5.08 3.36
C ARG A 69 11.23 -4.12 3.23
N LEU A 70 12.43 -4.54 3.64
CA LEU A 70 13.64 -3.73 3.54
C LEU A 70 14.00 -3.44 2.09
N LEU A 71 13.91 -4.43 1.20
CA LEU A 71 14.11 -4.23 -0.23
C LEU A 71 13.07 -3.25 -0.80
N TYR A 72 11.79 -3.41 -0.46
CA TYR A 72 10.72 -2.50 -0.86
C TYR A 72 10.98 -1.07 -0.38
N VAL A 73 11.34 -0.88 0.89
CA VAL A 73 11.72 0.43 1.44
C VAL A 73 12.90 0.98 0.66
N ALA A 74 13.96 0.21 0.43
CA ALA A 74 15.13 0.68 -0.28
C ALA A 74 14.82 1.13 -1.72
N CYS A 75 13.94 0.41 -2.43
CA CYS A 75 13.48 0.77 -3.77
C CYS A 75 12.62 2.04 -3.78
N THR A 76 11.72 2.20 -2.82
CA THR A 76 10.78 3.34 -2.75
C THR A 76 11.40 4.63 -2.21
N ARG A 77 12.67 4.58 -1.79
CA ARG A 77 13.44 5.75 -1.36
C ARG A 77 14.10 6.50 -2.51
N ALA A 78 14.21 5.90 -3.69
CA ALA A 78 14.72 6.56 -4.89
C ALA A 78 13.60 7.31 -5.60
N GLU A 79 13.85 8.59 -5.92
CA GLU A 79 13.01 9.39 -6.81
C GLU A 79 13.41 9.15 -8.27
N ASP A 80 14.68 9.39 -8.61
CA ASP A 80 15.12 9.39 -10.02
C ASP A 80 15.95 8.13 -10.37
N HIS A 81 16.91 7.77 -9.53
CA HIS A 81 17.90 6.73 -9.84
C HIS A 81 18.13 5.75 -8.68
N LEU A 82 18.05 4.45 -8.99
CA LEU A 82 18.34 3.34 -8.08
C LEU A 82 19.45 2.44 -8.64
N TYR A 83 20.56 2.34 -7.90
CA TYR A 83 21.68 1.48 -8.27
C TYR A 83 21.86 0.34 -7.27
N PHE A 84 21.94 -0.89 -7.78
CA PHE A 84 22.27 -2.07 -7.00
C PHE A 84 23.70 -2.51 -7.31
N PHE A 85 24.52 -2.69 -6.27
CA PHE A 85 25.88 -3.22 -6.40
C PHE A 85 25.99 -4.51 -5.61
N GLY A 86 26.43 -5.58 -6.28
CA GLY A 86 26.71 -6.84 -5.64
C GLY A 86 27.80 -7.63 -6.34
N LYS A 87 28.37 -8.60 -5.64
CA LYS A 87 29.29 -9.58 -6.24
C LYS A 87 28.51 -10.84 -6.61
N ARG A 88 28.84 -11.41 -7.77
CA ARG A 88 28.32 -12.73 -8.15
C ARG A 88 28.83 -13.78 -7.15
N GLN A 89 27.92 -14.47 -6.48
CA GLN A 89 28.27 -15.55 -5.55
C GLN A 89 28.55 -16.85 -6.31
N LYS A 90 29.41 -17.71 -5.74
CA LYS A 90 29.69 -19.05 -6.30
C LYS A 90 28.51 -20.00 -6.12
N GLN A 91 27.77 -19.85 -5.02
CA GLN A 91 26.55 -20.59 -4.73
C GLN A 91 25.38 -19.61 -4.75
N ALA A 92 24.34 -19.96 -5.50
CA ALA A 92 23.12 -19.16 -5.56
C ALA A 92 22.40 -19.18 -4.22
N ASP A 93 21.71 -18.09 -3.91
CA ASP A 93 20.87 -18.03 -2.74
C ASP A 93 19.50 -18.64 -3.05
N GLU A 94 19.25 -19.89 -2.68
CA GLU A 94 17.97 -20.54 -3.02
C GLU A 94 16.82 -20.13 -2.08
N LYS A 95 17.18 -19.69 -0.87
CA LYS A 95 16.23 -19.43 0.24
C LYS A 95 15.69 -17.99 0.26
N GLY A 96 16.17 -17.10 -0.59
CA GLY A 96 15.69 -15.71 -0.65
C GLY A 96 16.10 -14.84 0.55
N LEU A 97 17.29 -15.09 1.09
CA LEU A 97 17.87 -14.38 2.24
C LEU A 97 18.63 -13.11 1.84
N SER A 98 18.84 -12.87 0.55
CA SER A 98 19.57 -11.73 0.00
C SER A 98 18.71 -10.93 -0.97
N PHE A 99 19.00 -9.63 -1.10
CA PHE A 99 18.35 -8.80 -2.12
C PHE A 99 18.68 -9.28 -3.54
N GLN A 100 19.89 -9.79 -3.75
CA GLN A 100 20.32 -10.36 -5.03
C GLN A 100 19.37 -11.44 -5.55
N TYR A 101 18.85 -12.32 -4.68
CA TYR A 101 17.89 -13.35 -5.09
C TYR A 101 16.65 -12.78 -5.78
N TYR A 102 16.03 -11.76 -5.16
CA TYR A 102 14.80 -11.16 -5.68
C TYR A 102 15.05 -10.42 -6.99
N ILE A 103 16.20 -9.75 -7.11
CA ILE A 103 16.60 -9.05 -8.34
C ILE A 103 16.86 -10.05 -9.46
N GLU A 104 17.61 -11.13 -9.20
CA GLU A 104 17.90 -12.18 -10.19
C GLU A 104 16.63 -12.90 -10.64
N LYS A 105 15.73 -13.23 -9.71
CA LYS A 105 14.42 -13.81 -10.06
C LYS A 105 13.57 -12.86 -10.90
N HIS A 106 13.56 -11.57 -10.56
CA HIS A 106 12.86 -10.57 -11.35
C HIS A 106 13.42 -10.51 -12.77
N LEU A 107 14.75 -10.46 -12.92
CA LEU A 107 15.42 -10.46 -14.23
C LEU A 107 15.15 -11.74 -15.02
N ALA A 108 15.14 -12.90 -14.37
CA ALA A 108 14.81 -14.18 -15.02
C ALA A 108 13.34 -14.26 -15.47
N SER A 109 12.43 -13.60 -14.74
CA SER A 109 11.00 -13.53 -15.10
C SER A 109 10.70 -12.54 -16.25
N GLN A 110 11.66 -11.71 -16.65
CA GLN A 110 11.53 -10.84 -17.82
C GLN A 110 11.86 -11.65 -19.10
N SER A 111 10.91 -12.46 -19.58
CA SER A 111 10.99 -13.05 -20.92
C SER A 111 10.62 -12.02 -21.98
N ASP A 112 11.59 -11.65 -22.85
CA ASP A 112 11.57 -11.00 -24.18
C ASP A 112 10.49 -9.98 -24.60
N THR A 113 9.58 -9.59 -23.70
CA THR A 113 8.51 -8.65 -23.99
C THR A 113 8.97 -7.26 -23.53
N PRO A 114 8.96 -6.24 -24.40
CA PRO A 114 9.38 -4.89 -24.04
C PRO A 114 8.30 -4.23 -23.16
N SER A 115 8.18 -4.65 -21.91
CA SER A 115 7.35 -3.96 -20.91
C SER A 115 8.24 -3.39 -19.81
N SER A 116 8.42 -2.06 -19.86
CA SER A 116 8.48 -1.13 -18.72
C SER A 116 9.14 -1.63 -17.41
N GLY A 117 10.40 -1.22 -17.20
CA GLY A 117 11.15 -1.43 -15.96
C GLY A 117 12.37 -2.34 -16.12
N ARG A 118 13.25 -2.03 -17.09
CA ARG A 118 14.52 -2.77 -17.22
C ARG A 118 15.44 -2.37 -16.08
N VAL A 119 15.59 -3.26 -15.11
CA VAL A 119 16.80 -3.30 -14.29
C VAL A 119 17.91 -3.74 -15.25
N ASP A 120 18.77 -2.81 -15.64
CA ASP A 120 19.88 -3.12 -16.56
C ASP A 120 21.02 -3.75 -15.76
N MET A 121 21.35 -5.01 -16.07
CA MET A 121 22.48 -5.69 -15.43
C MET A 121 23.78 -5.34 -16.16
N ILE A 122 24.64 -4.56 -15.50
CA ILE A 122 25.98 -4.25 -16.01
C ILE A 122 27.00 -5.17 -15.34
N SER A 123 27.55 -6.11 -16.11
CA SER A 123 28.63 -6.97 -15.62
C SER A 123 29.97 -6.22 -15.66
N LEU A 124 30.50 -5.89 -14.48
CA LEU A 124 31.82 -5.29 -14.35
C LEU A 124 32.91 -6.36 -14.41
N GLN A 125 33.97 -6.11 -15.19
CA GLN A 125 35.14 -6.98 -15.19
C GLN A 125 35.86 -6.94 -13.85
N ARG A 126 36.29 -8.11 -13.37
CA ARG A 126 37.12 -8.21 -12.16
C ARG A 126 38.48 -7.57 -12.44
N ARG A 127 38.81 -6.53 -11.68
CA ARG A 127 40.13 -5.85 -11.73
C ARG A 127 40.88 -6.09 -10.42
N THR A 128 42.21 -6.07 -10.48
CA THR A 128 43.02 -6.12 -9.25
C THR A 128 42.94 -4.78 -8.51
N LYS A 129 43.32 -4.77 -7.23
CA LYS A 129 43.35 -3.53 -6.44
C LYS A 129 44.31 -2.50 -7.04
N ASP A 130 45.42 -2.97 -7.61
CA ASP A 130 46.43 -2.11 -8.22
C ASP A 130 45.95 -1.54 -9.56
N ASP A 131 45.25 -2.33 -10.39
CA ASP A 131 44.59 -1.83 -11.61
C ASP A 131 43.57 -0.73 -11.29
N LEU A 132 42.78 -0.91 -10.22
CA LEU A 132 41.80 0.08 -9.78
C LEU A 132 42.47 1.35 -9.27
N ARG A 133 43.57 1.23 -8.51
CA ARG A 133 44.36 2.39 -8.04
C ARG A 133 44.94 3.17 -9.20
N HIS A 134 45.53 2.48 -10.18
CA HIS A 134 46.06 3.12 -11.38
C HIS A 134 44.97 3.78 -12.22
N TRP A 135 43.81 3.14 -12.36
CA TRP A 135 42.66 3.72 -13.05
C TRP A 135 42.12 4.97 -12.34
N TYR A 136 41.90 4.90 -11.01
CA TYR A 136 41.46 6.05 -10.21
C TYR A 136 42.46 7.21 -10.22
N GLY A 137 43.76 6.91 -10.19
CA GLY A 137 44.81 7.92 -10.23
C GLY A 137 44.92 8.67 -11.56
N ARG A 138 44.49 8.04 -12.67
CA ARG A 138 44.46 8.66 -14.01
C ARG A 138 43.16 9.41 -14.30
N GLN A 139 42.10 9.17 -13.53
CA GLN A 139 40.82 9.84 -13.70
C GLN A 139 40.92 11.25 -13.10
N ARG A 140 40.67 12.27 -13.93
CA ARG A 140 40.42 13.62 -13.43
C ARG A 140 39.13 13.56 -12.61
N LYS A 141 39.22 13.77 -11.28
CA LYS A 141 38.03 13.86 -10.43
C LYS A 141 37.19 15.03 -10.93
N PRO A 142 35.98 14.79 -11.50
CA PRO A 142 35.11 15.89 -11.84
C PRO A 142 34.78 16.66 -10.55
N SER A 143 34.78 17.99 -10.63
CA SER A 143 34.32 18.77 -9.47
C SER A 143 32.82 18.53 -9.27
N ALA A 144 32.34 18.71 -8.04
CA ALA A 144 30.90 18.66 -7.78
C ALA A 144 30.12 19.66 -8.66
N GLY A 145 30.73 20.80 -9.02
CA GLY A 145 30.18 21.78 -9.95
C GLY A 145 30.06 21.26 -11.38
N ASP A 146 31.06 20.53 -11.88
CA ASP A 146 31.02 19.92 -13.21
C ASP A 146 29.93 18.85 -13.30
N PHE A 147 29.78 18.04 -12.24
CA PHE A 147 28.71 17.05 -12.15
C PHE A 147 27.33 17.73 -12.11
N ALA A 148 27.15 18.76 -11.28
CA ALA A 148 25.89 19.50 -11.20
C ALA A 148 25.51 20.14 -12.54
N LEU A 149 26.49 20.70 -13.27
CA LEU A 149 26.27 21.29 -14.60
C LEU A 149 25.91 20.22 -15.64
N ALA A 150 26.55 19.05 -15.59
CA ALA A 150 26.24 17.93 -16.48
C ALA A 150 24.86 17.35 -16.19
N TYR A 151 24.50 17.20 -14.91
CA TYR A 151 23.18 16.76 -14.46
C TYR A 151 22.09 17.74 -14.90
N ALA A 152 22.28 19.04 -14.68
CA ALA A 152 21.32 20.08 -15.08
C ALA A 152 21.11 20.16 -16.61
N LYS A 153 22.08 19.72 -17.41
CA LYS A 153 21.99 19.67 -18.88
C LYS A 153 21.51 18.32 -19.41
N ALA A 154 21.45 17.29 -18.58
CA ALA A 154 20.98 15.99 -19.00
C ALA A 154 19.49 16.07 -19.30
N LYS A 155 19.07 15.51 -20.43
CA LYS A 155 17.64 15.35 -20.70
C LYS A 155 17.12 14.22 -19.81
N PRO A 156 16.00 14.41 -19.09
CA PRO A 156 15.39 13.34 -18.34
C PRO A 156 15.10 12.17 -19.29
N LEU A 157 15.48 10.96 -18.87
CA LEU A 157 15.22 9.75 -19.61
C LEU A 157 13.71 9.49 -19.55
N VAL A 158 12.99 9.90 -20.58
CA VAL A 158 11.58 9.55 -20.74
C VAL A 158 11.51 8.06 -21.04
N ARG A 159 11.23 7.27 -20.00
CA ARG A 159 10.94 5.84 -20.13
C ARG A 159 9.43 5.68 -20.08
N ASP A 160 8.88 4.94 -21.05
CA ASP A 160 7.48 4.50 -21.00
C ASP A 160 7.36 3.41 -19.93
N ILE A 161 7.19 3.85 -18.68
CA ILE A 161 6.99 2.97 -17.53
C ILE A 161 5.48 2.78 -17.38
N ARG A 162 4.96 1.66 -17.86
CA ARG A 162 3.60 1.23 -17.50
C ARG A 162 3.52 1.09 -15.99
N ARG A 163 2.65 1.87 -15.35
CA ARG A 163 2.39 1.73 -13.92
C ARG A 163 1.72 0.38 -13.69
N ARG A 164 2.37 -0.47 -12.88
CA ARG A 164 1.78 -1.73 -12.43
C ARG A 164 0.95 -1.59 -11.17
N ARG A 165 1.15 -0.51 -10.41
CA ARG A 165 0.35 -0.18 -9.23
C ARG A 165 -0.61 0.95 -9.57
N LEU A 166 -1.88 0.76 -9.27
CA LEU A 166 -2.98 1.67 -9.60
C LEU A 166 -3.87 1.84 -8.38
N SER A 167 -4.41 3.04 -8.14
CA SER A 167 -5.39 3.19 -7.07
C SER A 167 -6.81 2.87 -7.56
N VAL A 168 -7.69 2.47 -6.65
CA VAL A 168 -9.13 2.34 -6.95
C VAL A 168 -9.70 3.66 -7.48
N THR A 169 -9.25 4.80 -6.95
CA THR A 169 -9.65 6.14 -7.39
C THR A 169 -9.25 6.40 -8.85
N ASP A 170 -8.04 6.01 -9.26
CA ASP A 170 -7.59 6.15 -10.65
C ASP A 170 -8.47 5.34 -11.61
N LEU A 171 -8.79 4.10 -11.23
CA LEU A 171 -9.67 3.23 -12.03
C LEU A 171 -11.09 3.77 -12.08
N ASN A 172 -11.62 4.24 -10.95
CA ASN A 172 -12.99 4.76 -10.88
C ASN A 172 -13.15 6.05 -11.69
N THR A 173 -12.17 6.96 -11.64
CA THR A 173 -12.17 8.20 -12.43
C THR A 173 -12.08 7.92 -13.93
N LEU A 174 -11.23 6.97 -14.35
CA LEU A 174 -11.16 6.53 -15.75
C LEU A 174 -12.45 5.88 -16.23
N SER A 175 -13.07 5.07 -15.38
CA SER A 175 -14.32 4.38 -15.70
C SER A 175 -15.49 5.33 -15.90
N LYS A 176 -15.52 6.47 -15.18
CA LYS A 176 -16.54 7.51 -15.37
C LYS A 176 -16.47 8.18 -16.75
N GLY A 177 -15.36 7.99 -17.48
CA GLY A 177 -15.06 8.67 -18.73
C GLY A 177 -14.78 10.14 -18.44
N ASN A 178 -13.50 10.52 -18.53
CA ASN A 178 -12.95 11.87 -18.29
C ASN A 178 -14.01 12.90 -17.85
N PRO A 179 -14.37 12.99 -16.57
CA PRO A 179 -15.10 14.15 -16.10
C PRO A 179 -14.08 15.27 -16.28
N GLY A 180 -14.20 16.00 -17.40
CA GLY A 180 -13.34 17.14 -17.67
C GLY A 180 -13.26 17.91 -16.38
N THR A 181 -12.04 18.08 -15.86
CA THR A 181 -11.75 18.68 -14.59
C THR A 181 -12.66 19.89 -14.44
N GLN A 182 -13.77 19.74 -13.71
CA GLN A 182 -14.53 20.90 -13.28
C GLN A 182 -13.73 21.45 -12.09
N SER A 183 -12.53 21.92 -12.40
CA SER A 183 -11.93 23.03 -11.69
C SER A 183 -12.92 24.17 -11.89
N HIS A 184 -13.91 24.26 -10.99
CA HIS A 184 -14.63 25.50 -10.84
C HIS A 184 -13.57 26.55 -10.51
N PRO A 185 -13.39 27.58 -11.35
CA PRO A 185 -12.53 28.69 -10.97
C PRO A 185 -13.05 29.20 -9.64
N ALA A 186 -12.20 29.16 -8.62
CA ALA A 186 -12.50 29.71 -7.32
C ALA A 186 -12.78 31.20 -7.51
N ALA A 187 -14.06 31.56 -7.61
CA ALA A 187 -14.49 32.93 -7.47
C ALA A 187 -14.16 33.33 -6.04
N LEU A 188 -13.30 34.34 -5.90
CA LEU A 188 -12.99 35.00 -4.64
C LEU A 188 -14.26 35.68 -4.14
N SER A 189 -15.14 34.92 -3.48
CA SER A 189 -16.22 35.45 -2.66
C SER A 189 -15.76 35.46 -1.20
N PRO A 190 -16.05 36.53 -0.42
CA PRO A 190 -15.48 36.74 0.93
C PRO A 190 -16.01 35.78 2.01
N THR A 191 -16.84 34.80 1.65
CA THR A 191 -17.39 33.77 2.54
C THR A 191 -17.35 32.44 1.80
N THR A 192 -16.18 31.84 1.65
CA THR A 192 -16.06 30.58 0.91
C THR A 192 -16.59 29.42 1.79
N PRO A 193 -17.66 28.73 1.39
CA PRO A 193 -18.08 27.50 2.06
C PRO A 193 -16.96 26.45 1.99
N LEU A 194 -16.91 25.57 2.98
CA LEU A 194 -15.93 24.50 3.07
C LEU A 194 -15.94 23.66 1.77
N PRO A 195 -14.80 23.41 1.12
CA PRO A 195 -14.74 22.58 -0.08
C PRO A 195 -15.38 21.21 0.15
N ALA A 196 -16.11 20.68 -0.84
CA ALA A 196 -16.84 19.41 -0.71
C ALA A 196 -15.91 18.23 -0.36
N GLU A 197 -14.69 18.21 -0.89
CA GLU A 197 -13.66 17.20 -0.58
C GLU A 197 -13.29 17.23 0.91
N LYS A 198 -12.96 18.42 1.45
CA LYS A 198 -12.65 18.60 2.87
C LYS A 198 -13.84 18.25 3.76
N PHE A 199 -15.06 18.57 3.33
CA PHE A 199 -16.26 18.18 4.06
C PHE A 199 -16.45 16.66 4.07
N GLY A 200 -16.16 15.99 2.96
CA GLY A 200 -16.10 14.52 2.88
C GLY A 200 -15.10 13.94 3.88
N GLU A 201 -13.87 14.44 3.90
CA GLU A 201 -12.84 13.99 4.86
C GLU A 201 -13.30 14.14 6.31
N LEU A 202 -13.92 15.27 6.68
CA LEU A 202 -14.52 15.47 8.00
C LEU A 202 -15.61 14.45 8.32
N CYS A 203 -16.47 14.13 7.35
CA CYS A 203 -17.51 13.12 7.52
C CYS A 203 -16.94 11.72 7.75
N HIS A 204 -15.91 11.32 7.00
CA HIS A 204 -15.28 10.01 7.17
C HIS A 204 -14.58 9.91 8.54
N GLU A 205 -13.85 10.95 8.94
CA GLU A 205 -13.19 11.01 10.26
C GLU A 205 -14.23 10.98 11.40
N ALA A 206 -15.35 11.70 11.25
CA ALA A 206 -16.44 11.67 12.22
C ALA A 206 -17.04 10.26 12.39
N VAL A 207 -17.26 9.54 11.30
CA VAL A 207 -17.77 8.16 11.36
C VAL A 207 -16.72 7.24 11.97
N GLU A 208 -15.46 7.34 11.57
CA GLU A 208 -14.36 6.54 12.12
C GLU A 208 -14.24 6.68 13.64
N GLN A 209 -14.23 7.91 14.15
CA GLN A 209 -14.18 8.13 15.60
C GLN A 209 -15.45 7.65 16.30
N ALA A 210 -16.63 7.82 15.69
CA ALA A 210 -17.88 7.34 16.27
C ALA A 210 -17.90 5.80 16.39
N LEU A 211 -17.32 5.09 15.43
CA LEU A 211 -17.15 3.63 15.45
C LEU A 211 -16.18 3.18 16.55
N GLU A 212 -15.11 3.93 16.79
CA GLU A 212 -14.08 3.59 17.79
C GLU A 212 -14.54 3.86 19.23
N HIS A 213 -15.24 4.98 19.46
CA HIS A 213 -15.54 5.48 20.82
C HIS A 213 -16.96 5.10 21.30
N GLY A 214 -17.85 4.69 20.39
CA GLY A 214 -19.19 4.23 20.74
C GLY A 214 -20.15 5.35 21.21
N PRO A 215 -21.27 4.99 21.87
CA PRO A 215 -22.31 5.94 22.24
C PRO A 215 -21.83 6.95 23.29
N GLY A 216 -22.03 8.24 23.01
CA GLY A 216 -21.60 9.35 23.88
C GLY A 216 -20.34 10.08 23.40
N TRP A 217 -19.77 9.67 22.26
CA TRP A 217 -18.67 10.36 21.60
C TRP A 217 -19.02 11.81 21.20
N SER A 218 -18.03 12.69 21.36
CA SER A 218 -18.03 14.06 20.84
C SER A 218 -16.96 14.16 19.77
N TYR A 219 -17.34 14.63 18.57
CA TYR A 219 -16.40 14.77 17.47
C TYR A 219 -15.38 15.87 17.73
N GLU A 220 -14.11 15.48 17.76
CA GLU A 220 -12.99 16.40 17.75
C GLU A 220 -12.22 16.23 16.43
N PRO A 221 -12.33 17.18 15.48
CA PRO A 221 -11.67 17.05 14.19
C PRO A 221 -10.15 17.21 14.32
N SER A 222 -9.38 16.53 13.48
CA SER A 222 -7.92 16.64 13.51
C SER A 222 -7.41 18.06 13.19
N GLU A 223 -6.28 18.44 13.79
CA GLU A 223 -5.59 19.72 13.55
C GLU A 223 -5.22 19.95 12.07
N THR A 224 -5.09 18.87 11.30
CA THR A 224 -4.88 18.90 9.85
C THR A 224 -6.09 19.44 9.10
N LEU A 225 -7.30 19.00 9.46
CA LEU A 225 -8.53 19.41 8.80
C LEU A 225 -8.98 20.81 9.24
N ALA A 226 -8.67 21.19 10.49
CA ALA A 226 -8.95 22.52 11.02
C ALA A 226 -8.12 23.65 10.38
N ARG A 227 -7.06 23.33 9.61
CA ARG A 227 -6.16 24.34 9.05
C ARG A 227 -6.74 25.09 7.84
N GLY A 228 -6.66 26.41 7.92
CA GLY A 228 -6.90 27.33 6.79
C GLY A 228 -8.37 27.48 6.41
N LEU A 229 -9.29 27.25 7.36
CA LEU A 229 -10.73 27.36 7.15
C LEU A 229 -11.32 28.48 8.01
N ASP A 230 -12.41 29.06 7.53
CA ASP A 230 -13.22 30.00 8.32
C ASP A 230 -13.77 29.31 9.58
N PRO A 231 -13.53 29.85 10.79
CA PRO A 231 -13.93 29.21 12.04
C PRO A 231 -15.43 28.89 12.12
N ASP A 232 -16.29 29.79 11.65
CA ASP A 232 -17.74 29.62 11.73
C ASP A 232 -18.24 28.57 10.74
N GLY A 233 -17.71 28.60 9.51
CA GLY A 233 -17.97 27.57 8.49
C GLY A 233 -17.48 26.18 8.93
N PHE A 234 -16.30 26.13 9.56
CA PHE A 234 -15.73 24.90 10.09
C PHE A 234 -16.57 24.33 11.23
N ALA A 235 -16.95 25.14 12.21
CA ALA A 235 -17.79 24.71 13.32
C ALA A 235 -19.14 24.14 12.83
N ARG A 236 -19.77 24.78 11.84
CA ARG A 236 -20.98 24.25 11.20
C ARG A 236 -20.76 22.92 10.50
N ALA A 237 -19.64 22.77 9.78
CA ALA A 237 -19.29 21.52 9.12
C ALA A 237 -19.06 20.38 10.12
N VAL A 238 -18.39 20.66 11.24
CA VAL A 238 -18.16 19.68 12.33
C VAL A 238 -19.50 19.20 12.90
N ILE A 239 -20.42 20.13 13.22
CA ILE A 239 -21.75 19.77 13.73
C ILE A 239 -22.50 18.87 12.74
N LEU A 240 -22.46 19.22 11.45
CA LEU A 240 -23.10 18.42 10.39
C LEU A 240 -22.46 17.03 10.27
N ALA A 241 -21.13 16.94 10.26
CA ALA A 241 -20.40 15.68 10.21
C ALA A 241 -20.73 14.78 11.41
N SER A 242 -20.76 15.34 12.63
CA SER A 242 -21.20 14.61 13.83
C SER A 242 -22.63 14.11 13.72
N SER A 243 -23.54 14.92 13.16
CA SER A 243 -24.93 14.52 12.96
C SER A 243 -25.05 13.39 11.95
N MET A 244 -24.25 13.40 10.87
CA MET A 244 -24.23 12.35 9.86
C MET A 244 -23.66 11.03 10.41
N ALA A 245 -22.59 11.11 11.22
CA ALA A 245 -22.03 9.95 11.89
C ALA A 245 -23.04 9.30 12.85
N ARG A 246 -23.78 10.11 13.62
CA ARG A 246 -24.90 9.62 14.44
C ARG A 246 -25.98 8.96 13.60
N GLY A 247 -26.37 9.58 12.50
CA GLY A 247 -27.36 9.01 11.57
C GLY A 247 -26.95 7.64 11.01
N PHE A 248 -25.65 7.39 10.81
CA PHE A 248 -25.14 6.06 10.47
C PHE A 248 -25.30 5.05 11.62
N LEU A 249 -24.90 5.41 12.84
CA LEU A 249 -25.05 4.53 14.02
C LEU A 249 -26.53 4.25 14.36
N GLU A 250 -27.44 5.15 14.01
CA GLU A 250 -28.89 4.97 14.19
C GLU A 250 -29.55 4.22 13.03
N SER A 251 -28.81 3.91 11.95
CA SER A 251 -29.37 3.25 10.77
C SER A 251 -29.80 1.81 11.04
N GLU A 252 -30.82 1.35 10.31
CA GLU A 252 -31.31 -0.04 10.39
C GLU A 252 -30.20 -1.05 10.14
N PHE A 253 -29.30 -0.75 9.19
CA PHE A 253 -28.16 -1.59 8.88
C PHE A 253 -27.23 -1.76 10.08
N TRP A 254 -26.82 -0.65 10.71
CA TRP A 254 -25.90 -0.70 11.85
C TRP A 254 -26.52 -1.44 13.03
N GLN A 255 -27.78 -1.15 13.35
CA GLN A 255 -28.51 -1.78 14.45
C GLN A 255 -28.78 -3.27 14.21
N ALA A 256 -28.81 -3.72 12.95
CA ALA A 256 -29.00 -5.12 12.59
C ALA A 256 -27.70 -5.95 12.60
N LEU A 257 -26.52 -5.32 12.70
CA LEU A 257 -25.26 -6.06 12.77
C LEU A 257 -25.16 -6.81 14.11
N PRO A 258 -24.75 -8.08 14.11
CA PRO A 258 -24.58 -8.82 15.35
C PRO A 258 -23.41 -8.23 16.15
N GLU A 259 -23.50 -8.27 17.48
CA GLU A 259 -22.42 -7.80 18.36
C GLU A 259 -21.08 -8.55 18.14
N THR A 260 -21.15 -9.77 17.59
CA THR A 260 -19.99 -10.59 17.23
C THR A 260 -19.35 -10.20 15.90
N ALA A 261 -19.95 -9.28 15.13
CA ALA A 261 -19.40 -8.84 13.85
C ALA A 261 -18.02 -8.20 14.05
N ALA A 262 -17.03 -8.67 13.27
CA ALA A 262 -15.73 -8.04 13.22
C ALA A 262 -15.80 -6.79 12.35
N ILE A 263 -15.77 -5.62 12.98
CA ILE A 263 -15.87 -4.32 12.32
C ILE A 263 -14.48 -3.69 12.21
N LYS A 264 -14.15 -3.22 11.01
CA LYS A 264 -12.95 -2.43 10.74
C LYS A 264 -13.33 -1.24 9.88
N SER A 265 -13.09 -0.04 10.41
CA SER A 265 -13.08 1.17 9.60
C SER A 265 -11.81 1.20 8.74
N GLU A 266 -11.92 1.82 7.57
CA GLU A 266 -10.77 2.28 6.79
C GLU A 266 -9.76 1.17 6.42
N LYS A 267 -10.29 -0.03 6.13
CA LYS A 267 -9.52 -1.25 5.87
C LYS A 267 -8.82 -1.15 4.51
N SER A 268 -7.49 -1.08 4.55
CA SER A 268 -6.65 -1.05 3.35
C SER A 268 -6.49 -2.43 2.70
N PHE A 269 -6.34 -2.47 1.38
CA PHE A 269 -6.09 -3.70 0.64
C PHE A 269 -5.16 -3.51 -0.57
N LEU A 270 -4.57 -4.62 -1.01
CA LEU A 270 -3.88 -4.77 -2.28
C LEU A 270 -4.54 -5.92 -3.04
N LEU A 271 -5.10 -5.64 -4.22
CA LEU A 271 -5.79 -6.61 -5.06
C LEU A 271 -5.00 -6.84 -6.34
N ALA A 272 -4.70 -8.10 -6.67
CA ALA A 272 -4.15 -8.43 -7.97
C ALA A 272 -5.26 -8.42 -9.04
N VAL A 273 -5.04 -7.69 -10.13
CA VAL A 273 -5.93 -7.65 -11.31
C VAL A 273 -5.06 -7.88 -12.54
N GLY A 274 -5.04 -9.12 -13.05
CA GLY A 274 -4.09 -9.54 -14.07
C GLY A 274 -2.63 -9.36 -13.59
N ASN A 275 -1.85 -8.56 -14.32
CA ASN A 275 -0.48 -8.21 -13.95
C ASN A 275 -0.35 -6.86 -13.19
N PHE A 276 -1.48 -6.27 -12.81
CA PHE A 276 -1.56 -5.04 -12.03
C PHE A 276 -1.86 -5.32 -10.56
N VAL A 277 -1.46 -4.39 -9.70
CA VAL A 277 -1.83 -4.34 -8.28
C VAL A 277 -2.67 -3.10 -8.08
N VAL A 278 -3.91 -3.29 -7.63
CA VAL A 278 -4.82 -2.22 -7.30
C VAL A 278 -4.82 -2.00 -5.80
N ASP A 279 -4.50 -0.79 -5.35
CA ASP A 279 -4.57 -0.41 -3.95
C ASP A 279 -5.78 0.47 -3.64
N GLY A 280 -6.42 0.20 -2.50
CA GLY A 280 -7.63 0.88 -2.07
C GLY A 280 -7.86 0.77 -0.57
N ARG A 281 -8.86 1.50 -0.09
CA ARG A 281 -9.25 1.56 1.32
C ARG A 281 -10.77 1.53 1.40
N MET A 282 -11.32 0.59 2.15
CA MET A 282 -12.76 0.46 2.35
C MET A 282 -13.15 1.23 3.61
N ASP A 283 -14.13 2.14 3.51
CA ASP A 283 -14.52 2.96 4.66
C ASP A 283 -15.04 2.13 5.83
N LEU A 284 -15.86 1.10 5.54
CA LEU A 284 -16.33 0.14 6.51
C LEU A 284 -16.25 -1.29 5.95
N PHE A 285 -15.62 -2.17 6.71
CA PHE A 285 -15.64 -3.61 6.51
C PHE A 285 -16.24 -4.26 7.75
N ALA A 286 -17.41 -4.88 7.60
CA ALA A 286 -18.07 -5.63 8.66
C ALA A 286 -18.19 -7.11 8.26
N GLU A 287 -17.66 -8.00 9.09
CA GLU A 287 -17.65 -9.44 8.83
C GLU A 287 -18.41 -10.18 9.92
N THR A 288 -19.43 -10.95 9.51
CA THR A 288 -20.17 -11.88 10.37
C THR A 288 -19.68 -13.31 10.12
N ASP A 289 -20.31 -14.31 10.74
CA ASP A 289 -19.95 -15.72 10.51
C ASP A 289 -20.20 -16.16 9.06
N THR A 290 -21.22 -15.60 8.40
CA THR A 290 -21.68 -16.03 7.06
C THR A 290 -21.45 -14.98 5.98
N ASP A 291 -21.39 -13.71 6.34
CA ASP A 291 -21.48 -12.59 5.40
C ASP A 291 -20.39 -11.55 5.66
N VAL A 292 -20.05 -10.82 4.60
CA VAL A 292 -19.20 -9.63 4.64
C VAL A 292 -19.93 -8.47 4.00
N PHE A 293 -19.99 -7.35 4.71
CA PHE A 293 -20.56 -6.11 4.24
C PHE A 293 -19.45 -5.08 4.07
N VAL A 294 -19.34 -4.52 2.87
CA VAL A 294 -18.46 -3.38 2.60
C VAL A 294 -19.31 -2.15 2.30
N ILE A 295 -19.20 -1.14 3.16
CA ILE A 295 -19.94 0.11 3.02
C ILE A 295 -18.97 1.24 2.70
N ASP A 296 -19.31 2.03 1.69
CA ASP A 296 -18.56 3.21 1.27
C ASP A 296 -19.43 4.45 1.53
N PHE A 297 -18.92 5.40 2.31
CA PHE A 297 -19.67 6.56 2.79
C PHE A 297 -19.68 7.66 1.73
N LYS A 298 -20.84 8.30 1.57
CA LYS A 298 -21.02 9.40 0.60
C LYS A 298 -21.69 10.60 1.23
N SER A 299 -20.99 11.73 1.19
CA SER A 299 -21.46 13.02 1.68
C SER A 299 -21.99 13.93 0.54
N ASP A 300 -22.04 13.40 -0.69
CA ASP A 300 -22.54 14.12 -1.87
C ASP A 300 -24.00 14.55 -1.70
N ALA A 301 -24.33 15.74 -2.22
CA ALA A 301 -25.70 16.25 -2.22
C ALA A 301 -26.58 15.56 -3.29
N VAL A 302 -25.96 15.09 -4.38
CA VAL A 302 -26.63 14.41 -5.49
C VAL A 302 -26.16 12.96 -5.51
N ARG A 303 -27.13 12.04 -5.46
CA ARG A 303 -26.84 10.60 -5.52
C ARG A 303 -26.54 10.19 -6.95
N ASN A 304 -25.39 9.56 -7.16
CA ASN A 304 -25.01 8.95 -8.43
C ASN A 304 -24.37 7.57 -8.19
N PRO A 305 -25.17 6.53 -7.89
CA PRO A 305 -24.66 5.19 -7.57
C PRO A 305 -23.83 4.57 -8.71
N GLU A 306 -24.23 4.83 -9.96
CA GLU A 306 -23.57 4.32 -11.16
C GLU A 306 -22.11 4.77 -11.25
N GLY A 307 -21.78 5.94 -10.68
CA GLY A 307 -20.42 6.45 -10.60
C GLY A 307 -19.47 5.66 -9.68
N TYR A 308 -19.96 4.68 -8.91
CA TYR A 308 -19.13 3.92 -7.97
C TYR A 308 -19.04 2.43 -8.30
N ARG A 309 -19.62 1.97 -9.41
CA ARG A 309 -19.67 0.54 -9.78
C ARG A 309 -18.29 -0.11 -9.83
N THR A 310 -17.32 0.55 -10.47
CA THR A 310 -15.94 0.04 -10.59
C THR A 310 -15.25 -0.05 -9.23
N GLN A 311 -15.41 0.98 -8.40
CA GLN A 311 -14.89 1.00 -7.04
C GLN A 311 -15.50 -0.12 -6.19
N LEU A 312 -16.82 -0.27 -6.21
CA LEU A 312 -17.53 -1.29 -5.44
C LEU A 312 -17.23 -2.71 -5.93
N GLU A 313 -16.98 -2.93 -7.24
CA GLU A 313 -16.54 -4.23 -7.74
C GLU A 313 -15.15 -4.60 -7.23
N LEU A 314 -14.20 -3.66 -7.24
CA LEU A 314 -12.86 -3.86 -6.69
C LEU A 314 -12.93 -4.16 -5.20
N TYR A 315 -13.82 -3.47 -4.47
CA TYR A 315 -14.05 -3.74 -3.05
C TYR A 315 -14.63 -5.13 -2.81
N ARG A 316 -15.63 -5.52 -3.60
CA ARG A 316 -16.26 -6.85 -3.52
C ARG A 316 -15.23 -7.96 -3.74
N LYS A 317 -14.37 -7.82 -4.77
CA LYS A 317 -13.29 -8.78 -5.05
C LYS A 317 -12.26 -8.85 -3.92
N ALA A 318 -11.83 -7.69 -3.39
CA ALA A 318 -10.89 -7.65 -2.28
C ALA A 318 -11.48 -8.24 -0.98
N ALA A 319 -12.74 -7.95 -0.67
CA ALA A 319 -13.44 -8.50 0.48
C ALA A 319 -13.65 -10.01 0.38
N SER A 320 -13.97 -10.52 -0.82
CA SER A 320 -14.07 -11.97 -1.09
C SER A 320 -12.74 -12.68 -0.85
N ALA A 321 -11.61 -12.02 -1.16
CA ALA A 321 -10.28 -12.57 -0.89
C ALA A 321 -9.90 -12.54 0.60
N PHE A 322 -10.40 -11.57 1.37
CA PHE A 322 -10.20 -11.53 2.82
C PHE A 322 -10.95 -12.63 3.57
N ALA A 323 -12.17 -12.96 3.13
CA ALA A 323 -13.01 -13.96 3.79
C ALA A 323 -13.55 -15.01 2.78
N PRO A 324 -12.71 -15.98 2.37
CA PRO A 324 -13.12 -17.02 1.44
C PRO A 324 -14.31 -17.83 1.96
N GLY A 325 -15.32 -18.02 1.12
CA GLY A 325 -16.52 -18.82 1.43
C GLY A 325 -17.67 -18.05 2.08
N LYS A 326 -17.51 -16.77 2.39
CA LYS A 326 -18.60 -15.89 2.86
C LYS A 326 -19.25 -15.14 1.71
N SER A 327 -20.53 -14.81 1.86
CA SER A 327 -21.24 -13.96 0.90
C SER A 327 -20.81 -12.51 1.08
N VAL A 328 -20.51 -11.80 -0.01
CA VAL A 328 -20.03 -10.41 0.04
C VAL A 328 -21.07 -9.49 -0.57
N SER A 329 -21.54 -8.53 0.23
CA SER A 329 -22.45 -7.47 -0.18
C SER A 329 -21.75 -6.11 -0.07
N VAL A 330 -21.96 -5.25 -1.06
CA VAL A 330 -21.36 -3.91 -1.10
C VAL A 330 -22.44 -2.84 -1.24
N GLY A 331 -22.28 -1.71 -0.57
CA GLY A 331 -23.29 -0.67 -0.54
C GLY A 331 -22.72 0.73 -0.39
N LEU A 332 -23.51 1.72 -0.81
CA LEU A 332 -23.24 3.14 -0.60
C LEU A 332 -24.12 3.64 0.53
N PHE A 333 -23.51 4.24 1.55
CA PHE A 333 -24.27 4.89 2.62
C PHE A 333 -24.28 6.40 2.41
N TRP A 334 -25.46 6.93 2.09
CA TRP A 334 -25.69 8.34 1.83
C TRP A 334 -25.85 9.08 3.17
N LEU A 335 -24.76 9.64 3.67
CA LEU A 335 -24.65 10.25 4.99
C LEU A 335 -25.65 11.38 5.23
N ARG A 336 -26.00 12.14 4.19
CA ARG A 336 -26.96 13.26 4.30
C ARG A 336 -28.38 12.82 4.59
N THR A 337 -28.74 11.60 4.21
CA THR A 337 -30.09 11.06 4.29
C THR A 337 -30.18 9.83 5.19
N SER A 338 -29.05 9.35 5.70
CA SER A 338 -28.94 8.11 6.48
C SER A 338 -29.52 6.88 5.77
N GLU A 339 -29.35 6.82 4.44
CA GLU A 339 -29.90 5.74 3.62
C GLU A 339 -28.78 4.87 3.07
N LEU A 340 -28.94 3.55 3.22
CA LEU A 340 -28.07 2.55 2.63
C LEU A 340 -28.66 2.06 1.30
N GLU A 341 -27.86 2.13 0.25
CA GLU A 341 -28.19 1.61 -1.07
C GLU A 341 -27.26 0.43 -1.41
N TRP A 342 -27.82 -0.77 -1.48
CA TRP A 342 -27.09 -1.97 -1.87
C TRP A 342 -26.84 -1.96 -3.38
N ILE A 343 -25.58 -2.18 -3.78
CA ILE A 343 -25.20 -2.24 -5.17
C ILE A 343 -24.74 -3.66 -5.48
N SER A 344 -25.25 -4.21 -6.57
CA SER A 344 -24.74 -5.44 -7.16
C SER A 344 -23.83 -5.07 -8.34
N PRO A 345 -22.56 -4.75 -8.08
CA PRO A 345 -21.64 -4.51 -9.17
C PRO A 345 -21.45 -5.82 -9.96
N SER A 346 -21.39 -5.67 -11.27
CA SER A 346 -21.09 -6.76 -12.19
C SER A 346 -20.17 -6.18 -13.24
N MET A 347 -18.87 -6.49 -13.11
CA MET A 347 -17.90 -6.28 -14.17
C MET A 347 -17.13 -7.57 -14.35
N GLU A 348 -16.91 -7.95 -15.60
CA GLU A 348 -16.08 -9.11 -15.91
C GLU A 348 -14.63 -8.80 -15.57
N GLU A 349 -13.86 -9.83 -15.20
CA GLU A 349 -12.44 -9.65 -14.89
C GLU A 349 -11.66 -9.06 -16.07
N LYS A 350 -12.09 -9.39 -17.30
CA LYS A 350 -11.53 -8.82 -18.53
C LYS A 350 -11.69 -7.30 -18.61
N ASP A 351 -12.83 -6.76 -18.19
CA ASP A 351 -13.10 -5.32 -18.23
C ASP A 351 -12.23 -4.56 -17.23
N LEU A 352 -12.01 -5.13 -16.05
CA LEU A 352 -11.09 -4.58 -15.05
C LEU A 352 -9.65 -4.59 -15.53
N ILE A 353 -9.22 -5.66 -16.21
CA ILE A 353 -7.87 -5.74 -16.81
C ILE A 353 -7.72 -4.69 -17.92
N GLU A 354 -8.71 -4.54 -18.80
CA GLU A 354 -8.67 -3.52 -19.86
C GLU A 354 -8.62 -2.10 -19.29
N LEU A 355 -9.39 -1.84 -18.24
CA LEU A 355 -9.37 -0.56 -17.52
C LEU A 355 -8.01 -0.31 -16.86
N ALA A 356 -7.43 -1.32 -16.22
CA ALA A 356 -6.09 -1.24 -15.63
C ALA A 356 -5.01 -1.04 -16.69
N GLU A 357 -5.12 -1.67 -17.85
CA GLU A 357 -4.22 -1.44 -18.99
C GLU A 357 -4.31 0.00 -19.48
N ARG A 358 -5.51 0.55 -19.62
CA ARG A 358 -5.72 1.95 -20.02
C ARG A 358 -5.12 2.90 -18.98
N ALA A 359 -5.35 2.64 -17.70
CA ALA A 359 -4.78 3.42 -16.59
C ALA A 359 -3.24 3.39 -16.59
N SER A 360 -2.67 2.22 -16.86
CA SER A 360 -1.21 2.02 -16.89
C SER A 360 -0.48 2.80 -17.97
N ARG A 361 -1.18 3.17 -19.06
CA ARG A 361 -0.65 3.93 -20.20
C ARG A 361 -0.75 5.45 -20.01
N GLY A 362 -1.35 5.90 -18.90
CA GLY A 362 -1.32 7.28 -18.42
C GLY A 362 -2.58 8.10 -18.69
N ILE A 363 -3.23 8.53 -17.60
CA ILE A 363 -3.64 9.91 -17.42
C ILE A 363 -2.34 10.67 -17.10
N GLY A 364 -1.81 11.43 -18.05
CA GLY A 364 -0.63 12.27 -17.86
C GLY A 364 0.70 11.53 -17.94
N GLN A 365 1.56 11.99 -18.84
CA GLN A 365 2.99 11.71 -18.82
C GLN A 365 3.55 12.17 -17.47
N GLU A 366 3.82 11.25 -16.56
CA GLU A 366 4.63 11.57 -15.38
C GLU A 366 6.08 11.68 -15.83
N TYR A 367 6.60 12.90 -15.74
CA TYR A 367 8.01 13.18 -15.89
C TYR A 367 8.71 12.63 -14.64
N ALA A 368 9.61 11.67 -14.85
CA ALA A 368 10.60 11.27 -13.86
C ALA A 368 11.68 12.34 -13.75
#